data_AF-A0A1E3P766-F1
#
_entry.id   AF-A0A1E3P766-F1
#
_cell.length_a   1.000
_cell.length_b   1.000
_cell.length_c   1.000
_cell.angle_alpha   90.00
_cell.angle_beta   90.00
_cell.angle_gamma   90.00
#
_symmetry.space_group_name_H-M   'P 1'
#
loop_
_entity.id
_entity.type
_entity.pdbx_description
1 polymer ?
#
loop_
_entity_poly.entity_id
_entity_poly.type
_entity_poly.pdbx_seq_one_letter_code
_entity_poly.pdbx_strand_id
1 'polypeptide(L)'
;MNQETKLSPIINNTKVHTDDSTPFEAKASLDKSSAEYIIKTGLAGGLAGSSGKTLIAPLDRIKILFQTSNPLYKQYSGSIFGMFKAGKKIYINDGIFGFFQGHSATLLRIFPYAAIKFVMYEQVRRILIPNDDYETSVRRLMSGSIAGLCSVFVTYPLDLIRVRLAFDTKHHSSTTIPIHHKNHIHNIRKGLLVSTIQQIYKEHPIVDKQFFLINMLKKNLPNKISNLTNFYRGFIPTLMGMVPYAGVSFWTHDFVHDVLRLPLIAPYTVDQTHPGHFQLMSNGSKPSTHEQRSPLNTWAQLLAGGIAGMFSQTAAYPFEVIRRRMQVGGVNNGNFIGIGSISKKIWKERGFKGFYVGLSIGYIKVIPMVACSFFVYERTKYHLGI
;
A
#
# COMPACT_ATOMS: atom_id res chain seq x y z
N MET A 1 -59.84 -48.25 -11.66
CA MET A 1 -58.41 -48.60 -11.52
C MET A 1 -57.65 -47.73 -12.51
N ASN A 2 -57.04 -46.66 -12.01
CA ASN A 2 -55.98 -45.81 -12.61
C ASN A 2 -55.94 -44.51 -11.80
N GLN A 3 -55.01 -44.43 -10.85
CA GLN A 3 -54.66 -43.19 -10.14
C GLN A 3 -53.22 -42.85 -10.51
N GLU A 4 -53.04 -41.66 -11.07
CA GLU A 4 -51.75 -41.02 -11.32
C GLU A 4 -51.14 -40.54 -9.99
N THR A 5 -49.93 -41.01 -9.68
CA THR A 5 -49.18 -40.57 -8.49
C THR A 5 -48.20 -39.46 -8.89
N LYS A 6 -48.51 -38.22 -8.51
CA LYS A 6 -47.61 -37.05 -8.58
C LYS A 6 -46.42 -37.25 -7.63
N LEU A 7 -45.21 -37.11 -8.16
CA LEU A 7 -43.97 -36.99 -7.39
C LEU A 7 -43.80 -35.55 -6.87
N SER A 8 -43.74 -35.36 -5.56
CA SER A 8 -43.37 -34.12 -4.88
C SER A 8 -41.91 -34.18 -4.40
N PRO A 9 -41.06 -33.16 -4.60
CA PRO A 9 -39.70 -33.19 -4.09
C PRO A 9 -39.67 -32.75 -2.62
N ILE A 10 -38.90 -33.50 -1.84
CA ILE A 10 -38.64 -33.30 -0.41
C ILE A 10 -37.74 -32.06 -0.24
N ILE A 11 -38.27 -31.03 0.41
CA ILE A 11 -37.51 -29.83 0.83
C ILE A 11 -36.89 -30.13 2.19
N ASN A 12 -35.56 -30.30 2.23
CA ASN A 12 -34.81 -30.37 3.49
C ASN A 12 -34.62 -28.95 4.05
N ASN A 13 -35.28 -28.69 5.18
CA ASN A 13 -35.18 -27.47 5.96
C ASN A 13 -33.98 -27.57 6.92
N THR A 14 -32.85 -26.93 6.60
CA THR A 14 -31.81 -26.58 7.58
C THR A 14 -31.95 -25.10 7.92
N LYS A 15 -32.65 -24.82 9.04
CA LYS A 15 -32.69 -23.48 9.65
C LYS A 15 -31.31 -23.16 10.24
N VAL A 16 -30.62 -22.21 9.63
CA VAL A 16 -29.45 -21.53 10.23
C VAL A 16 -29.99 -20.28 10.93
N HIS A 17 -29.88 -20.23 12.25
CA HIS A 17 -30.14 -19.01 13.02
C HIS A 17 -28.94 -18.07 12.88
N THR A 18 -29.15 -16.86 12.34
CA THR A 18 -28.17 -15.76 12.37
C THR A 18 -28.78 -14.56 13.06
N ASP A 19 -27.94 -13.83 13.80
CA ASP A 19 -28.26 -12.61 14.54
C ASP A 19 -29.06 -11.57 13.73
N ASP A 20 -30.12 -11.08 14.36
CA ASP A 20 -31.14 -10.16 13.84
C ASP A 20 -30.65 -8.69 13.73
N SER A 21 -29.94 -8.33 12.66
CA SER A 21 -29.74 -6.89 12.36
C SER A 21 -29.70 -6.46 10.88
N THR A 22 -30.04 -7.33 9.93
CA THR A 22 -30.22 -6.94 8.51
C THR A 22 -31.41 -7.66 7.88
N PRO A 23 -32.36 -6.97 7.22
CA PRO A 23 -33.49 -7.63 6.58
C PRO A 23 -33.02 -8.54 5.44
N PHE A 24 -33.54 -9.76 5.47
CA PHE A 24 -33.15 -10.90 4.65
C PHE A 24 -33.72 -10.76 3.23
N GLU A 25 -33.00 -10.10 2.32
CA GLU A 25 -33.19 -10.33 0.89
C GLU A 25 -32.37 -11.55 0.48
N ALA A 26 -33.05 -12.59 -0.02
CA ALA A 26 -32.43 -13.82 -0.48
C ALA A 26 -31.37 -13.50 -1.55
N LYS A 27 -30.09 -13.55 -1.16
CA LYS A 27 -28.97 -13.33 -2.08
C LYS A 27 -29.04 -14.40 -3.16
N ALA A 28 -29.28 -14.00 -4.41
CA ALA A 28 -29.12 -14.86 -5.56
C ALA A 28 -27.74 -15.53 -5.49
N SER A 29 -27.67 -16.82 -5.83
CA SER A 29 -26.40 -17.56 -5.88
C SER A 29 -25.54 -16.99 -7.02
N LEU A 30 -24.75 -15.95 -6.71
CA LEU A 30 -23.87 -15.31 -7.67
C LEU A 30 -22.74 -16.27 -8.02
N ASP A 31 -22.57 -16.53 -9.32
CA ASP A 31 -21.44 -17.29 -9.82
C ASP A 31 -20.16 -16.46 -9.64
N LYS A 32 -19.36 -16.85 -8.65
CA LYS A 32 -18.09 -16.19 -8.29
C LYS A 32 -17.01 -16.35 -9.36
N SER A 33 -17.21 -17.24 -10.32
CA SER A 33 -16.30 -17.45 -11.46
C SER A 33 -16.69 -16.63 -12.71
N SER A 34 -17.87 -16.02 -12.70
CA SER A 34 -18.33 -15.19 -13.81
C SER A 34 -17.43 -13.97 -14.02
N ALA A 35 -17.10 -13.66 -15.27
CA ALA A 35 -16.33 -12.48 -15.63
C ALA A 35 -17.00 -11.19 -15.11
N GLU A 36 -18.34 -11.16 -15.09
CA GLU A 36 -19.11 -10.05 -14.54
C GLU A 36 -18.86 -9.87 -13.04
N TYR A 37 -18.90 -10.93 -12.24
CA TYR A 37 -18.62 -10.86 -10.80
C TYR A 37 -17.19 -10.38 -10.54
N ILE A 38 -16.21 -10.87 -11.30
CA ILE A 38 -14.80 -10.47 -11.18
C ILE A 38 -14.63 -8.99 -11.49
N ILE A 39 -15.24 -8.50 -12.59
CA ILE A 39 -15.18 -7.08 -12.99
C ILE A 39 -15.87 -6.20 -11.95
N LYS A 40 -17.09 -6.55 -11.51
CA LYS A 40 -17.83 -5.80 -10.48
C LYS A 40 -17.07 -5.75 -9.16
N THR A 41 -16.52 -6.87 -8.71
CA THR A 41 -15.70 -6.93 -7.49
C THR A 41 -14.41 -6.12 -7.63
N GLY A 42 -13.76 -6.18 -8.80
CA GLY A 42 -12.58 -5.39 -9.11
C GLY A 42 -12.86 -3.88 -9.10
N LEU A 43 -13.98 -3.46 -9.70
CA LEU A 43 -14.43 -2.06 -9.67
C LEU A 43 -14.77 -1.60 -8.25
N ALA A 44 -15.50 -2.41 -7.47
CA ALA A 44 -15.80 -2.13 -6.07
C ALA A 44 -14.52 -1.95 -5.25
N GLY A 45 -13.55 -2.86 -5.41
CA GLY A 45 -12.25 -2.76 -4.75
C GLY A 45 -11.44 -1.53 -5.19
N GLY A 46 -11.45 -1.21 -6.48
CA GLY A 46 -10.77 -0.03 -7.04
C GLY A 46 -11.36 1.29 -6.52
N LEU A 47 -12.68 1.41 -6.46
CA LEU A 47 -13.39 2.59 -5.93
C LEU A 47 -13.21 2.72 -4.41
N ALA A 48 -13.28 1.61 -3.67
CA ALA A 48 -12.98 1.55 -2.24
C ALA A 48 -11.55 2.01 -1.94
N GLY A 49 -10.55 1.47 -2.65
CA GLY A 49 -9.17 1.88 -2.48
C GLY A 49 -8.94 3.36 -2.84
N SER A 50 -9.58 3.84 -3.91
CA SER A 50 -9.46 5.23 -4.38
C SER A 50 -10.08 6.23 -3.41
N SER A 51 -11.26 5.94 -2.87
CA SER A 51 -11.95 6.78 -1.88
C SER A 51 -11.15 6.86 -0.58
N GLY A 52 -10.69 5.72 -0.05
CA GLY A 52 -9.81 5.67 1.12
C GLY A 52 -8.53 6.48 0.94
N LYS A 53 -7.88 6.40 -0.24
CA LYS A 53 -6.70 7.23 -0.57
C LYS A 53 -7.04 8.71 -0.69
N THR A 54 -8.21 9.06 -1.20
CA THR A 54 -8.65 10.45 -1.36
C THR A 54 -8.91 11.10 -0.01
N LEU A 55 -9.53 10.38 0.94
CA LEU A 55 -9.76 10.87 2.29
C LEU A 55 -8.46 11.24 3.00
N ILE A 56 -7.42 10.42 2.85
CA ILE A 56 -6.13 10.60 3.54
C ILE A 56 -5.09 11.39 2.74
N ALA A 57 -5.42 11.83 1.52
CA ALA A 57 -4.50 12.57 0.65
C ALA A 57 -3.86 13.81 1.33
N PRO A 58 -4.59 14.63 2.13
CA PRO A 58 -3.98 15.75 2.84
C PRO A 58 -2.87 15.33 3.83
N LEU A 59 -3.10 14.25 4.58
CA LEU A 59 -2.12 13.71 5.52
C LEU A 59 -0.93 13.08 4.79
N ASP A 60 -1.17 12.42 3.66
CA ASP A 60 -0.13 11.85 2.81
C ASP A 60 0.80 12.93 2.25
N ARG A 61 0.27 14.07 1.78
CA ARG A 61 1.11 15.18 1.30
C ARG A 61 1.99 15.73 2.42
N ILE A 62 1.43 15.99 3.62
CA ILE A 62 2.21 16.51 4.76
C ILE A 62 3.28 15.49 5.17
N LYS A 63 2.94 14.19 5.22
CA LYS A 63 3.90 13.12 5.51
C LYS A 63 5.06 13.13 4.51
N ILE A 64 4.77 13.22 3.21
CA ILE A 64 5.80 13.29 2.16
C ILE A 64 6.70 14.51 2.36
N LEU A 65 6.13 15.71 2.59
CA LEU A 65 6.91 16.94 2.82
C LEU A 65 7.85 16.84 4.03
N PHE A 66 7.41 16.17 5.10
CA PHE A 66 8.21 15.93 6.29
C PHE A 66 9.33 14.90 6.05
N GLN A 67 9.02 13.78 5.40
CA GLN A 67 9.99 12.71 5.11
C GLN A 67 11.08 13.15 4.12
N THR A 68 10.71 13.96 3.13
CA THR A 68 11.62 14.50 2.12
C THR A 68 12.47 15.67 2.62
N SER A 69 12.22 16.16 3.86
CA SER A 69 12.88 17.33 4.44
C SER A 69 12.80 18.56 3.55
N ASN A 70 11.61 18.86 3.02
CA ASN A 70 11.39 20.08 2.25
C ASN A 70 11.83 21.33 3.06
N PRO A 71 12.66 22.24 2.50
CA PRO A 71 13.18 23.40 3.23
C PRO A 71 12.11 24.25 3.92
N LEU A 72 10.95 24.44 3.28
CA LEU A 72 9.85 25.26 3.81
C LEU A 72 9.12 24.60 5.00
N TYR A 73 9.14 23.26 5.03
CA TYR A 73 8.37 22.48 6.00
C TYR A 73 9.26 21.74 7.01
N LYS A 74 10.58 21.78 6.84
CA LYS A 74 11.56 21.14 7.73
C LYS A 74 11.38 21.60 9.17
N GLN A 75 11.08 22.87 9.43
CA GLN A 75 10.87 23.39 10.78
C GLN A 75 9.65 22.82 11.52
N TYR A 76 8.63 22.37 10.78
CA TYR A 76 7.39 21.84 11.36
C TYR A 76 7.45 20.33 11.61
N SER A 77 8.47 19.65 11.07
CA SER A 77 8.54 18.20 11.16
C SER A 77 8.99 17.76 12.57
N GLY A 78 8.36 16.73 13.12
CA GLY A 78 8.73 16.14 14.41
C GLY A 78 7.69 16.24 15.53
N SER A 79 6.58 16.95 15.32
CA SER A 79 5.45 16.99 16.27
C SER A 79 4.10 16.94 15.54
N ILE A 80 3.08 16.40 16.21
CA ILE A 80 1.69 16.39 15.73
C ILE A 80 1.17 17.82 15.59
N PHE A 81 1.52 18.73 16.51
CA PHE A 81 1.16 20.14 16.38
C PHE A 81 1.84 20.80 15.17
N GLY A 82 3.05 20.36 14.85
CA GLY A 82 3.77 20.74 13.64
C GLY A 82 3.04 20.31 12.35
N MET A 83 2.42 19.12 12.34
CA MET A 83 1.57 18.66 11.24
C MET A 83 0.40 19.63 10.99
N PHE A 84 -0.31 20.07 12.04
CA PHE A 84 -1.41 21.03 11.91
C PHE A 84 -0.93 22.41 11.45
N LYS A 85 0.20 22.90 11.97
CA LYS A 85 0.82 24.16 11.50
C LYS A 85 1.22 24.08 10.02
N ALA A 86 1.83 22.98 9.60
CA ALA A 86 2.16 22.74 8.19
C ALA A 86 0.90 22.69 7.32
N GLY A 87 -0.16 22.03 7.79
CA GLY A 87 -1.48 22.02 7.14
C GLY A 87 -2.06 23.43 6.98
N LYS A 88 -2.09 24.22 8.05
CA LYS A 88 -2.53 25.63 7.98
C LYS A 88 -1.70 26.43 6.98
N LYS A 89 -0.38 26.24 6.95
CA LYS A 89 0.51 26.93 6.00
C LYS A 89 0.25 26.52 4.55
N ILE A 90 0.00 25.23 4.29
CA ILE A 90 -0.41 24.73 2.98
C ILE A 90 -1.73 25.35 2.54
N TYR A 91 -2.73 25.37 3.43
CA TYR A 91 -4.05 25.92 3.12
C TYR A 91 -3.97 27.40 2.74
N ILE A 92 -3.21 28.20 3.49
CA ILE A 92 -3.01 29.63 3.21
C ILE A 92 -2.27 29.85 1.89
N ASN A 93 -1.25 29.04 1.59
CA ASN A 93 -0.38 29.28 0.43
C ASN A 93 -0.92 28.67 -0.88
N ASP A 94 -1.41 27.42 -0.84
CA ASP A 94 -1.77 26.63 -2.02
C ASP A 94 -3.29 26.42 -2.18
N GLY A 95 -4.07 26.73 -1.14
CA GLY A 95 -5.51 26.45 -1.05
C GLY A 95 -5.84 24.99 -0.73
N ILE A 96 -7.13 24.65 -0.77
CA ILE A 96 -7.64 23.28 -0.51
C ILE A 96 -7.10 22.25 -1.51
N PHE A 97 -6.99 22.62 -2.78
CA PHE A 97 -6.46 21.75 -3.83
C PHE A 97 -4.95 21.52 -3.71
N GLY A 98 -4.24 22.37 -2.95
CA GLY A 98 -2.84 22.16 -2.63
C GLY A 98 -2.60 20.79 -1.98
N PHE A 99 -3.48 20.37 -1.07
CA PHE A 99 -3.36 19.09 -0.37
C PHE A 99 -3.38 17.85 -1.29
N PHE A 100 -3.97 17.97 -2.48
CA PHE A 100 -4.13 16.85 -3.42
C PHE A 100 -3.03 16.78 -4.48
N GLN A 101 -1.95 17.56 -4.32
CA GLN A 101 -0.84 17.53 -5.28
C GLN A 101 -0.13 16.18 -5.27
N GLY A 102 -0.07 15.52 -6.43
CA GLY A 102 0.44 14.15 -6.59
C GLY A 102 -0.60 13.05 -6.32
N HIS A 103 -1.81 13.39 -5.90
CA HIS A 103 -2.88 12.40 -5.66
C HIS A 103 -3.32 11.69 -6.94
N SER A 104 -3.37 12.38 -8.07
CA SER A 104 -3.68 11.79 -9.38
C SER A 104 -2.75 10.63 -9.75
N ALA A 105 -1.44 10.74 -9.48
CA ALA A 105 -0.48 9.67 -9.69
C ALA A 105 -0.70 8.49 -8.73
N THR A 106 -1.24 8.74 -7.53
CA THR A 106 -1.61 7.68 -6.58
C THR A 106 -2.82 6.90 -7.07
N LEU A 107 -3.85 7.58 -7.58
CA LEU A 107 -5.04 6.93 -8.15
C LEU A 107 -4.70 6.14 -9.42
N LEU A 108 -3.93 6.73 -10.33
CA LEU A 108 -3.49 6.08 -11.56
C LEU A 108 -2.70 4.78 -11.30
N ARG A 109 -2.02 4.68 -10.16
CA ARG A 109 -1.25 3.49 -9.77
C ARG A 109 -2.12 2.32 -9.31
N ILE A 110 -3.34 2.55 -8.80
CA ILE A 110 -4.15 1.52 -8.14
C ILE A 110 -4.47 0.36 -9.09
N PHE A 111 -5.01 0.67 -10.27
CA PHE A 111 -5.43 -0.35 -11.24
C PHE A 111 -4.26 -1.13 -11.85
N PRO A 112 -3.19 -0.49 -12.39
CA PRO A 112 -2.05 -1.22 -12.92
C PRO A 112 -1.36 -2.09 -11.87
N TYR A 113 -1.27 -1.60 -10.63
CA TYR A 113 -0.68 -2.37 -9.53
C TYR A 113 -1.45 -3.67 -9.28
N ALA A 114 -2.78 -3.59 -9.16
CA ALA A 114 -3.64 -4.75 -8.93
C ALA A 114 -3.63 -5.73 -10.12
N ALA A 115 -3.77 -5.22 -11.35
CA ALA A 115 -3.79 -6.03 -12.56
C ALA A 115 -2.48 -6.82 -12.74
N ILE A 116 -1.33 -6.14 -12.63
CA ILE A 116 -0.02 -6.80 -12.77
C ILE A 116 0.20 -7.80 -11.64
N LYS A 117 -0.17 -7.46 -10.40
CA LYS A 117 -0.01 -8.38 -9.26
C LYS A 117 -0.82 -9.66 -9.49
N PHE A 118 -2.05 -9.55 -9.98
CA PHE A 118 -2.92 -10.69 -10.25
C PHE A 118 -2.34 -11.57 -11.37
N VAL A 119 -2.07 -10.98 -12.54
CA VAL A 119 -1.50 -11.71 -13.68
C VAL A 119 -0.16 -12.36 -13.30
N MET A 120 0.74 -11.63 -12.65
CA MET A 120 2.02 -12.19 -12.22
C MET A 120 1.85 -13.29 -11.17
N TYR A 121 0.87 -13.19 -10.27
CA TYR A 121 0.60 -14.24 -9.30
C TYR A 121 0.16 -15.52 -10.00
N GLU A 122 -0.73 -15.44 -10.99
CA GLU A 122 -1.16 -16.60 -11.79
C GLU A 122 0.00 -17.21 -12.58
N GLN A 123 0.80 -16.39 -13.26
CA GLN A 123 1.94 -16.89 -14.04
C GLN A 123 2.99 -17.57 -13.15
N VAL A 124 3.35 -16.94 -12.02
CA VAL A 124 4.34 -17.51 -11.09
C VAL A 124 3.77 -18.74 -10.39
N ARG A 125 2.48 -18.73 -9.99
CA ARG A 125 1.82 -19.90 -9.41
C ARG A 125 1.80 -21.07 -10.38
N ARG A 126 1.52 -20.85 -11.67
CA ARG A 126 1.55 -21.90 -12.70
C ARG A 126 2.93 -22.55 -12.85
N ILE A 127 4.00 -21.78 -12.65
CA ILE A 127 5.39 -22.28 -12.73
C ILE A 127 5.79 -22.99 -11.43
N LEU A 128 5.49 -22.41 -10.26
CA LEU A 128 5.93 -22.93 -8.96
C LEU A 128 5.01 -24.02 -8.39
N ILE A 129 3.73 -24.01 -8.72
CA ILE A 129 2.67 -24.92 -8.23
C ILE A 129 1.85 -25.42 -9.43
N PRO A 130 2.40 -26.36 -10.23
CA PRO A 130 1.68 -26.90 -11.38
C PRO A 130 0.49 -27.78 -10.97
N ASN A 131 0.65 -28.56 -9.89
CA ASN A 131 -0.37 -29.44 -9.32
C ASN A 131 -0.57 -29.13 -7.82
N ASP A 132 -1.74 -29.50 -7.30
CA ASP A 132 -2.10 -29.27 -5.89
C ASP A 132 -1.17 -29.99 -4.90
N ASP A 133 -0.54 -31.11 -5.30
CA ASP A 133 0.47 -31.82 -4.49
C ASP A 133 1.72 -30.98 -4.20
N TYR A 134 2.02 -30.00 -5.06
CA TYR A 134 3.15 -29.09 -4.88
C TYR A 134 2.78 -27.83 -4.07
N GLU A 135 1.55 -27.75 -3.57
CA GLU A 135 1.06 -26.57 -2.88
C GLU A 135 1.59 -26.50 -1.44
N THR A 136 2.81 -25.96 -1.30
CA THR A 136 3.43 -25.69 0.00
C THR A 136 3.28 -24.23 0.39
N SER A 137 3.21 -23.93 1.69
CA SER A 137 3.16 -22.56 2.23
C SER A 137 4.33 -21.71 1.72
N VAL A 138 5.51 -22.30 1.57
CA VAL A 138 6.71 -21.62 1.03
C VAL A 138 6.53 -21.26 -0.44
N ARG A 139 6.02 -22.17 -1.28
CA ARG A 139 5.77 -21.88 -2.70
C ARG A 139 4.66 -20.85 -2.89
N ARG A 140 3.58 -20.90 -2.09
CA ARG A 140 2.54 -19.86 -2.07
C ARG A 140 3.12 -18.49 -1.69
N LEU A 141 3.97 -18.45 -0.67
CA LEU A 141 4.67 -17.24 -0.23
C LEU A 141 5.61 -16.69 -1.32
N MET A 142 6.37 -17.56 -1.99
CA MET A 142 7.25 -17.19 -3.10
C MET A 142 6.45 -16.61 -4.26
N SER A 143 5.36 -17.26 -4.66
CA SER A 143 4.48 -16.78 -5.73
C SER A 143 3.90 -15.40 -5.42
N GLY A 144 3.40 -15.20 -4.20
CA GLY A 144 2.90 -13.90 -3.74
C GLY A 144 3.99 -12.83 -3.69
N SER A 145 5.20 -13.18 -3.23
CA SER A 145 6.32 -12.26 -3.10
C SER A 145 6.86 -11.81 -4.46
N ILE A 146 7.06 -12.74 -5.40
CA ILE A 146 7.54 -12.43 -6.76
C ILE A 146 6.51 -11.55 -7.49
N ALA A 147 5.23 -11.90 -7.42
CA ALA A 147 4.16 -11.09 -8.02
C ALA A 147 4.08 -9.68 -7.39
N GLY A 148 4.26 -9.59 -6.08
CA GLY A 148 4.37 -8.31 -5.36
C GLY A 148 5.57 -7.48 -5.81
N LEU A 149 6.74 -8.09 -5.97
CA LEU A 149 7.95 -7.40 -6.44
C LEU A 149 7.82 -6.92 -7.89
N CYS A 150 7.31 -7.76 -8.80
CA CYS A 150 7.09 -7.39 -10.19
C CYS A 150 6.09 -6.24 -10.32
N SER A 151 4.96 -6.29 -9.60
CA SER A 151 3.97 -5.20 -9.61
C SER A 151 4.53 -3.90 -9.06
N VAL A 152 5.34 -3.93 -7.99
CA VAL A 152 6.02 -2.74 -7.46
C VAL A 152 7.04 -2.20 -8.45
N PHE A 153 7.83 -3.06 -9.11
CA PHE A 153 8.81 -2.66 -10.11
C PHE A 153 8.15 -1.92 -11.28
N VAL A 154 7.15 -2.52 -11.92
CA VAL A 154 6.49 -1.92 -13.10
C VAL A 154 5.79 -0.61 -12.75
N THR A 155 5.18 -0.53 -11.56
CA THR A 155 4.45 0.68 -11.12
C THR A 155 5.32 1.70 -10.40
N TYR A 156 6.62 1.44 -10.22
CA TYR A 156 7.53 2.30 -9.48
C TYR A 156 7.64 3.74 -10.05
N PRO A 157 7.62 3.97 -11.38
CA PRO A 157 7.67 5.33 -11.93
C PRO A 157 6.55 6.24 -11.39
N LEU A 158 5.33 5.73 -11.25
CA LEU A 158 4.20 6.46 -10.65
C LEU A 158 4.44 6.82 -9.19
N ASP A 159 5.14 5.94 -8.47
CA ASP A 159 5.52 6.12 -7.08
C ASP A 159 6.59 7.19 -6.86
N LEU A 160 7.42 7.46 -7.86
CA LEU A 160 8.38 8.55 -7.86
C LEU A 160 7.72 9.87 -8.30
N ILE A 161 6.91 9.82 -9.37
CA ILE A 161 6.17 10.98 -9.89
C ILE A 161 5.27 11.58 -8.80
N ARG A 162 4.52 10.76 -8.05
CA ARG A 162 3.68 11.26 -6.94
C ARG A 162 4.48 12.05 -5.91
N VAL A 163 5.70 11.63 -5.59
CA VAL A 163 6.52 12.27 -4.55
C VAL A 163 7.10 13.57 -5.05
N ARG A 164 7.54 13.61 -6.32
CA ARG A 164 8.00 14.84 -6.96
C ARG A 164 6.89 15.88 -7.01
N LEU A 165 5.68 15.49 -7.44
CA LEU A 165 4.52 16.37 -7.45
C LEU A 165 4.15 16.86 -6.05
N ALA A 166 4.18 15.99 -5.04
CA ALA A 166 3.87 16.39 -3.66
C ALA A 166 4.94 17.31 -3.04
N PHE A 167 6.21 17.17 -3.45
CA PHE A 167 7.32 18.00 -2.98
C PHE A 167 7.34 19.39 -3.60
N ASP A 168 6.97 19.50 -4.88
CA ASP A 168 7.03 20.74 -5.64
C ASP A 168 5.92 21.71 -5.19
N THR A 169 6.27 22.69 -4.36
CA THR A 169 5.32 23.67 -3.83
C THR A 169 5.38 24.96 -4.64
N LYS A 170 4.22 25.53 -4.99
CA LYS A 170 4.06 26.69 -5.90
C LYS A 170 4.96 27.89 -5.59
N HIS A 171 5.37 28.04 -4.33
CA HIS A 171 6.13 29.19 -3.84
C HIS A 171 7.65 29.07 -3.99
N HIS A 172 8.22 27.86 -4.12
CA HIS A 172 9.68 27.71 -4.21
C HIS A 172 10.23 28.23 -5.55
N SER A 173 9.40 28.23 -6.60
CA SER A 173 9.74 28.74 -7.94
C SER A 173 9.63 30.26 -8.08
N SER A 174 9.03 30.96 -7.12
CA SER A 174 8.81 32.42 -7.20
C SER A 174 9.98 33.26 -6.71
N THR A 175 10.93 32.68 -5.98
CA THR A 175 12.04 33.43 -5.34
C THR A 175 13.34 33.47 -6.16
N THR A 176 13.43 32.78 -7.30
CA THR A 176 14.73 32.62 -8.00
C THR A 176 14.69 32.90 -9.51
N ILE A 177 13.59 33.40 -10.10
CA ILE A 177 13.48 33.54 -11.56
C ILE A 177 13.09 34.98 -11.96
N PRO A 178 13.83 35.63 -12.89
CA PRO A 178 13.54 36.98 -13.36
C PRO A 178 12.20 37.11 -14.11
N ILE A 179 11.66 38.33 -14.09
CA ILE A 179 10.26 38.70 -14.38
C ILE A 179 9.80 38.34 -15.81
N HIS A 180 10.71 38.25 -16.78
CA HIS A 180 10.38 37.99 -18.19
C HIS A 180 9.93 36.54 -18.52
N HIS A 181 10.09 35.57 -17.62
CA HIS A 181 9.65 34.18 -17.84
C HIS A 181 8.27 33.83 -17.24
N LYS A 182 7.58 34.79 -16.60
CA LYS A 182 6.28 34.56 -15.95
C LYS A 182 5.19 34.04 -16.89
N ASN A 183 5.15 34.51 -18.13
CA ASN A 183 4.10 34.16 -19.09
C ASN A 183 4.31 32.78 -19.73
N HIS A 184 5.58 32.36 -19.91
CA HIS A 184 5.91 31.03 -20.43
C HIS A 184 5.68 29.92 -19.38
N ILE A 185 5.85 30.24 -18.09
CA ILE A 185 5.60 29.32 -16.97
C ILE A 185 4.10 29.16 -16.68
N HIS A 186 3.27 30.17 -16.97
CA HIS A 186 1.82 30.06 -16.80
C HIS A 186 1.19 29.01 -17.74
N ASN A 187 1.74 28.79 -18.93
CA ASN A 187 1.32 27.72 -19.84
C ASN A 187 1.87 26.33 -19.46
N ILE A 188 3.01 26.25 -18.76
CA ILE A 188 3.56 24.99 -18.19
C ILE A 188 2.66 24.46 -17.05
N ARG A 189 1.90 25.34 -16.39
CA ARG A 189 0.98 25.00 -15.28
C ARG A 189 -0.21 24.11 -15.67
N LYS A 190 -0.55 23.97 -16.96
CA LYS A 190 -1.64 23.10 -17.43
C LYS A 190 -1.25 21.62 -17.59
N GLY A 191 0.03 21.27 -17.39
CA GLY A 191 0.57 19.91 -17.60
C GLY A 191 1.49 19.39 -16.51
N LEU A 192 1.23 19.71 -15.23
CA LEU A 192 2.06 19.37 -14.05
C LEU A 192 2.65 17.94 -14.09
N LEU A 193 1.84 16.96 -14.47
CA LEU A 193 2.28 15.56 -14.56
C LEU A 193 3.32 15.34 -15.66
N VAL A 194 3.04 15.82 -16.87
CA VAL A 194 3.90 15.66 -18.05
C VAL A 194 5.18 16.45 -17.90
N SER A 195 5.13 17.67 -17.37
CA SER A 195 6.31 18.48 -17.11
C SER A 195 7.23 17.83 -16.07
N THR A 196 6.67 17.27 -15.00
CA THR A 196 7.46 16.53 -14.00
C THR A 196 8.08 15.26 -14.60
N ILE A 197 7.35 14.52 -15.43
CA ILE A 197 7.89 13.34 -16.15
C ILE A 197 9.07 13.76 -17.04
N GLN A 198 8.91 14.82 -17.83
CA GLN A 198 9.96 15.32 -18.71
C GLN A 198 11.18 15.81 -17.91
N GLN A 199 10.97 16.48 -16.77
CA GLN A 199 12.05 16.90 -15.88
C GLN A 199 12.82 15.69 -15.35
N ILE A 200 12.14 14.67 -14.82
CA ILE A 200 12.77 13.44 -14.31
C ILE A 200 13.55 12.71 -15.42
N TYR A 201 13.00 12.67 -16.64
CA TYR A 201 13.65 12.03 -17.77
C TYR A 201 14.91 12.78 -18.23
N LYS A 202 14.89 14.12 -18.19
CA LYS A 202 16.02 14.97 -18.58
C LYS A 202 17.07 15.16 -17.47
N GLU A 203 16.79 14.77 -16.24
CA GLU A 203 17.80 14.78 -15.17
C GLU A 203 18.98 13.89 -15.54
N HIS A 204 20.20 14.38 -15.36
CA HIS A 204 21.39 13.59 -15.67
C HIS A 204 21.38 12.27 -14.88
N PRO A 205 21.84 11.15 -15.45
CA PRO A 205 21.82 9.88 -14.75
C PRO A 205 22.90 9.84 -13.66
N ILE A 206 22.60 9.10 -12.59
CA ILE A 206 23.51 8.80 -11.49
C ILE A 206 24.83 8.22 -12.01
N VAL A 207 25.96 8.88 -11.74
CA VAL A 207 27.30 8.26 -11.75
C VAL A 207 27.66 8.00 -10.28
N ASP A 208 27.19 6.88 -9.74
CA ASP A 208 27.62 6.43 -8.42
C ASP A 208 28.67 5.34 -8.62
N LYS A 209 29.87 5.53 -8.06
CA LYS A 209 30.95 4.53 -8.12
C LYS A 209 30.62 3.28 -7.29
N GLN A 210 29.58 3.31 -6.45
CA GLN A 210 29.23 2.24 -5.51
C GLN A 210 28.36 1.10 -6.09
N PHE A 211 27.68 1.28 -7.23
CA PHE A 211 26.79 0.25 -7.78
C PHE A 211 27.39 -0.47 -8.99
N PHE A 212 28.08 -1.58 -8.73
CA PHE A 212 28.66 -2.45 -9.76
C PHE A 212 27.59 -2.94 -10.78
N LEU A 213 26.43 -3.40 -10.31
CA LEU A 213 25.37 -3.93 -11.18
C LEU A 213 24.77 -2.88 -12.14
N ILE A 214 24.58 -1.65 -11.66
CA ILE A 214 24.04 -0.56 -12.48
C ILE A 214 25.09 -0.06 -13.47
N ASN A 215 26.37 -0.03 -13.08
CA ASN A 215 27.46 0.33 -13.99
C ASN A 215 27.70 -0.74 -15.06
N MET A 216 27.54 -2.03 -14.71
CA MET A 216 27.61 -3.16 -15.64
C MET A 216 26.44 -3.14 -16.65
N LEU A 217 25.22 -2.88 -16.17
CA LEU A 217 24.05 -2.69 -17.05
C LEU A 217 24.21 -1.46 -17.94
N LYS A 218 24.63 -0.31 -17.40
CA LYS A 218 24.81 0.93 -18.17
C LYS A 218 25.88 0.84 -19.25
N LYS A 219 26.96 0.08 -19.03
CA LYS A 219 28.00 -0.12 -20.04
C LYS A 219 27.45 -0.82 -21.31
N ASN A 220 26.38 -1.59 -21.16
CA ASN A 220 25.72 -2.32 -22.24
C ASN A 220 24.37 -1.71 -22.65
N LEU A 221 23.93 -0.59 -22.05
CA LEU A 221 22.60 -0.03 -22.27
C LEU A 221 22.68 1.28 -23.09
N PRO A 222 21.86 1.43 -24.15
CA PRO A 222 21.78 2.67 -24.92
C PRO A 222 21.30 3.87 -24.08
N ASN A 223 21.74 5.07 -24.44
CA ASN A 223 21.52 6.34 -23.72
C ASN A 223 20.04 6.60 -23.33
N LYS A 224 19.07 6.14 -24.13
CA LYS A 224 17.63 6.26 -23.83
C LYS A 224 17.20 5.47 -22.58
N ILE A 225 17.81 4.31 -22.32
CA ILE A 225 17.48 3.46 -21.17
C ILE A 225 18.15 4.00 -19.89
N SER A 226 19.31 4.67 -20.02
CA SER A 226 19.98 5.34 -18.90
C SER A 226 19.08 6.40 -18.25
N ASN A 227 18.37 7.20 -19.05
CA ASN A 227 17.42 8.20 -18.53
C ASN A 227 16.19 7.58 -17.85
N LEU A 228 15.79 6.37 -18.25
CA LEU A 228 14.68 5.66 -17.62
C LEU A 228 15.03 5.21 -16.18
N THR A 229 16.32 4.97 -15.89
CA THR A 229 16.78 4.62 -14.53
C THR A 229 16.48 5.70 -13.49
N ASN A 230 16.29 6.96 -13.91
CA ASN A 230 15.90 8.06 -13.03
C ASN A 230 14.55 7.85 -12.35
N PHE A 231 13.63 7.12 -13.00
CA PHE A 231 12.33 6.81 -12.42
C PHE A 231 12.42 5.77 -11.29
N TYR A 232 13.50 4.98 -11.25
CA TYR A 232 13.71 3.90 -10.27
C TYR A 232 14.51 4.32 -9.03
N ARG A 233 14.68 5.62 -8.80
CA ARG A 233 15.40 6.14 -7.63
C ARG A 233 14.67 5.83 -6.33
N GLY A 234 15.39 5.25 -5.37
CA GLY A 234 14.81 4.78 -4.12
C GLY A 234 14.20 3.37 -4.19
N PHE A 235 14.29 2.68 -5.35
CA PHE A 235 13.79 1.31 -5.46
C PHE A 235 14.55 0.35 -4.53
N ILE A 236 15.88 0.48 -4.42
CA ILE A 236 16.68 -0.36 -3.53
C ILE A 236 16.28 -0.22 -2.04
N PRO A 237 16.19 0.99 -1.45
CA PRO A 237 15.62 1.14 -0.10
C PRO A 237 14.19 0.60 0.02
N THR A 238 13.39 0.63 -1.04
CA THR A 238 12.04 0.03 -1.03
C THR A 238 12.12 -1.47 -0.78
N LEU A 239 13.01 -2.17 -1.50
CA LEU A 239 13.24 -3.60 -1.31
C LEU A 239 13.80 -3.91 0.08
N MET A 240 14.79 -3.13 0.52
CA MET A 240 15.38 -3.30 1.86
C MET A 240 14.35 -3.10 2.97
N GLY A 241 13.36 -2.22 2.79
CA GLY A 241 12.28 -1.99 3.75
C GLY A 241 11.21 -3.09 3.77
N MET A 242 11.03 -3.85 2.69
CA MET A 242 10.04 -4.94 2.63
C MET A 242 10.40 -6.10 3.56
N VAL A 243 11.69 -6.42 3.68
CA VAL A 243 12.18 -7.52 4.54
C VAL A 243 11.86 -7.32 6.02
N PRO A 244 12.27 -6.21 6.68
CA PRO A 244 11.92 -5.96 8.09
C PRO A 244 10.43 -5.73 8.26
N TYR A 245 9.73 -5.17 7.27
CA TYR A 245 8.28 -5.04 7.31
C TYR A 245 7.61 -6.40 7.46
N ALA A 246 7.92 -7.34 6.55
CA ALA A 246 7.34 -8.68 6.55
C ALA A 246 7.76 -9.48 7.80
N GLY A 247 9.06 -9.50 8.13
CA GLY A 247 9.57 -10.25 9.28
C GLY A 247 8.93 -9.82 10.61
N VAL A 248 8.89 -8.51 10.87
CA VAL A 248 8.24 -7.98 12.09
C VAL A 248 6.72 -8.15 12.04
N SER A 249 6.11 -8.17 10.84
CA SER A 249 4.66 -8.40 10.70
C SER A 249 4.29 -9.78 11.16
N PHE A 250 4.96 -10.81 10.65
CA PHE A 250 4.66 -12.20 11.02
C PHE A 250 4.95 -12.42 12.50
N TRP A 251 6.12 -11.99 12.98
CA TRP A 251 6.49 -12.17 14.38
C TRP A 251 5.52 -11.46 15.35
N THR A 252 5.17 -10.20 15.08
CA THR A 252 4.25 -9.44 15.95
C THR A 252 2.83 -9.98 15.84
N HIS A 253 2.39 -10.37 14.64
CA HIS A 253 1.07 -10.96 14.43
C HIS A 253 0.92 -12.25 15.24
N ASP A 254 1.91 -13.15 15.16
CA ASP A 254 1.90 -14.42 15.89
C ASP A 254 2.01 -14.20 17.40
N PHE A 255 2.88 -13.28 17.83
CA PHE A 255 3.01 -12.89 19.23
C PHE A 255 1.70 -12.34 19.81
N VAL A 256 1.04 -11.42 19.11
CA VAL A 256 -0.25 -10.86 19.57
C VAL A 256 -1.32 -11.94 19.56
N HIS A 257 -1.32 -12.84 18.57
CA HIS A 257 -2.20 -14.00 18.54
C HIS A 257 -2.00 -14.95 19.73
N ASP A 258 -0.76 -15.15 20.18
CA ASP A 258 -0.45 -15.98 21.34
C ASP A 258 -0.87 -15.26 22.65
N VAL A 259 -0.63 -13.95 22.75
CA VAL A 259 -1.08 -13.11 23.88
C VAL A 259 -2.60 -13.11 24.01
N LEU A 260 -3.33 -12.96 22.90
CA LEU A 260 -4.79 -12.97 22.91
C LEU A 260 -5.38 -14.33 23.30
N ARG A 261 -4.59 -15.40 23.29
CA ARG A 261 -5.01 -16.75 23.72
C ARG A 261 -4.54 -17.12 25.12
N LEU A 262 -3.90 -16.21 25.84
CA LEU A 262 -3.57 -16.43 27.25
C LEU A 262 -4.84 -16.73 28.06
N PRO A 263 -4.77 -17.62 29.07
CA PRO A 263 -5.95 -18.13 29.79
C PRO A 263 -6.80 -17.03 30.43
N LEU A 264 -6.19 -15.88 30.75
CA LEU A 264 -6.88 -14.71 31.32
C LEU A 264 -7.69 -13.90 30.30
N ILE A 265 -7.30 -13.93 29.02
CA ILE A 265 -7.85 -13.07 27.95
C ILE A 265 -8.71 -13.89 26.98
N ALA A 266 -8.36 -15.16 26.79
CA ALA A 266 -9.07 -16.15 25.98
C ALA A 266 -10.60 -16.14 26.09
N PRO A 267 -11.24 -16.01 27.28
CA PRO A 267 -12.70 -16.00 27.35
C PRO A 267 -13.37 -14.83 26.59
N TYR A 268 -12.65 -13.72 26.38
CA TYR A 268 -13.19 -12.54 25.68
C TYR A 268 -12.80 -12.49 24.19
N THR A 269 -11.69 -13.11 23.83
CA THR A 269 -11.05 -12.98 22.51
C THR A 269 -11.23 -14.19 21.61
N VAL A 270 -11.40 -15.38 22.20
CA VAL A 270 -11.63 -16.62 21.45
C VAL A 270 -13.10 -16.75 21.13
N ASP A 271 -13.40 -17.06 19.87
CA ASP A 271 -14.75 -17.39 19.48
C ASP A 271 -15.14 -18.76 20.05
N GLN A 272 -15.99 -18.77 21.07
CA GLN A 272 -16.47 -19.98 21.73
C GLN A 272 -17.72 -20.56 21.06
N THR A 273 -18.27 -19.90 20.04
CA THR A 273 -19.55 -20.28 19.42
C THR A 273 -19.43 -21.47 18.46
N HIS A 274 -18.22 -21.81 18.02
CA HIS A 274 -17.95 -22.95 17.11
C HIS A 274 -16.94 -23.94 17.69
N PRO A 275 -17.22 -24.65 18.80
CA PRO A 275 -16.28 -25.60 19.39
C PRO A 275 -16.13 -26.89 18.56
N GLY A 276 -17.01 -27.16 17.58
CA GLY A 276 -17.12 -28.46 16.90
C GLY A 276 -16.75 -28.52 15.41
N HIS A 277 -16.54 -27.40 14.71
CA HIS A 277 -16.35 -27.47 13.24
C HIS A 277 -14.92 -27.83 12.80
N PHE A 278 -13.97 -27.95 13.74
CA PHE A 278 -12.59 -28.28 13.45
C PHE A 278 -12.32 -29.80 13.36
N GLN A 279 -13.31 -30.65 13.63
CA GLN A 279 -13.13 -32.11 13.60
C GLN A 279 -13.56 -32.78 12.28
N LEU A 280 -13.95 -32.01 11.26
CA LEU A 280 -14.50 -32.55 10.00
C LEU A 280 -13.69 -32.15 8.77
N MET A 281 -12.39 -32.46 8.73
CA MET A 281 -11.64 -32.81 7.49
C MET A 281 -10.34 -33.58 7.84
N SER A 282 -10.36 -34.50 8.80
CA SER A 282 -9.20 -35.39 9.04
C SER A 282 -9.30 -36.64 8.17
N ASN A 283 -9.05 -36.47 6.88
CA ASN A 283 -8.60 -37.59 6.04
C ASN A 283 -7.07 -37.66 6.14
N GLY A 284 -6.57 -38.39 7.15
CA GLY A 284 -5.21 -38.96 7.17
C GLY A 284 -4.00 -38.02 7.27
N SER A 285 -4.13 -36.70 7.15
CA SER A 285 -3.02 -35.76 7.27
C SER A 285 -2.92 -35.17 8.68
N LYS A 286 -1.71 -35.16 9.27
CA LYS A 286 -1.44 -34.49 10.55
C LYS A 286 -1.78 -33.01 10.40
N PRO A 287 -2.69 -32.44 11.23
CA PRO A 287 -3.04 -31.03 11.12
C PRO A 287 -1.81 -30.17 11.44
N SER A 288 -1.64 -29.09 10.68
CA SER A 288 -0.57 -28.14 10.95
C SER A 288 -0.82 -27.42 12.28
N THR A 289 0.25 -27.02 12.99
CA THR A 289 0.16 -26.32 14.29
C THR A 289 -0.70 -25.04 14.23
N HIS A 290 -0.86 -24.46 13.03
CA HIS A 290 -1.72 -23.29 12.78
C HIS A 290 -3.21 -23.63 12.70
N GLU A 291 -3.56 -24.81 12.21
CA GLU A 291 -4.94 -25.24 12.07
C GLU A 291 -5.53 -25.64 13.43
N GLN A 292 -4.73 -26.20 14.36
CA GLN A 292 -5.20 -26.59 15.70
C GLN A 292 -5.60 -25.42 16.64
N ARG A 293 -5.36 -24.15 16.27
CA ARG A 293 -5.61 -23.01 17.16
C ARG A 293 -7.07 -22.56 17.08
N SER A 294 -7.73 -22.39 18.23
CA SER A 294 -9.09 -21.83 18.29
C SER A 294 -9.17 -20.48 17.55
N PRO A 295 -10.22 -20.26 16.74
CA PRO A 295 -10.41 -19.01 16.01
C PRO A 295 -10.62 -17.85 16.99
N LEU A 296 -9.95 -16.73 16.73
CA LEU A 296 -10.19 -15.48 17.47
C LEU A 296 -11.41 -14.76 16.89
N ASN A 297 -12.09 -13.98 17.71
CA ASN A 297 -13.15 -13.06 17.29
C ASN A 297 -12.63 -12.10 16.20
N THR A 298 -13.50 -11.68 15.28
CA THR A 298 -13.13 -10.81 14.15
C THR A 298 -12.46 -9.51 14.62
N TRP A 299 -12.97 -8.89 15.69
CA TRP A 299 -12.36 -7.67 16.24
C TRP A 299 -10.95 -7.93 16.80
N ALA A 300 -10.71 -9.10 17.39
CA ALA A 300 -9.42 -9.49 17.96
C ALA A 300 -8.40 -9.79 16.86
N GLN A 301 -8.82 -10.41 15.75
CA GLN A 301 -8.00 -10.58 14.55
C GLN A 301 -7.62 -9.24 13.93
N LEU A 302 -8.58 -8.30 13.83
CA LEU A 302 -8.32 -6.94 13.33
C LEU A 302 -7.36 -6.18 14.23
N LEU A 303 -7.47 -6.32 15.55
CA LEU A 303 -6.54 -5.73 16.51
C LEU A 303 -5.12 -6.29 16.33
N ALA A 304 -4.99 -7.62 16.21
CA ALA A 304 -3.69 -8.27 15.98
C ALA A 304 -3.04 -7.79 14.67
N GLY A 305 -3.80 -7.73 13.57
CA GLY A 305 -3.35 -7.19 12.30
C GLY A 305 -2.97 -5.71 12.39
N GLY A 306 -3.73 -4.89 13.12
CA GLY A 306 -3.46 -3.48 13.34
C GLY A 306 -2.16 -3.23 14.10
N ILE A 307 -1.97 -3.94 15.23
CA ILE A 307 -0.74 -3.86 16.03
C ILE A 307 0.47 -4.34 15.23
N ALA A 308 0.36 -5.50 14.57
CA ALA A 308 1.41 -6.02 13.71
C ALA A 308 1.81 -5.00 12.63
N GLY A 309 0.82 -4.40 11.96
CA GLY A 309 1.05 -3.36 10.95
C GLY A 309 1.79 -2.14 11.51
N MET A 310 1.50 -1.71 12.74
CA MET A 310 2.19 -0.60 13.40
C MET A 310 3.66 -0.92 13.68
N PHE A 311 3.96 -2.09 14.24
CA PHE A 311 5.33 -2.52 14.51
C PHE A 311 6.13 -2.74 13.22
N SER A 312 5.54 -3.38 12.21
CA SER A 312 6.15 -3.56 10.88
C SER A 312 6.49 -2.24 10.21
N GLN A 313 5.56 -1.29 10.23
CA GLN A 313 5.80 0.03 9.67
C GLN A 313 6.96 0.72 10.39
N THR A 314 7.05 0.58 11.71
CA THR A 314 8.13 1.17 12.53
C THR A 314 9.49 0.59 12.16
N ALA A 315 9.58 -0.73 12.01
CA ALA A 315 10.81 -1.41 11.64
C ALA A 315 11.30 -1.04 10.22
N ALA A 316 10.38 -0.88 9.27
CA ALA A 316 10.70 -0.51 7.90
C ALA A 316 10.89 1.01 7.68
N TYR A 317 10.54 1.82 8.67
CA TYR A 317 10.45 3.28 8.52
C TYR A 317 11.77 3.98 8.15
N PRO A 318 12.96 3.58 8.67
CA PRO A 318 14.22 4.19 8.25
C PRO A 318 14.46 4.11 6.74
N PHE A 319 14.14 2.96 6.13
CA PHE A 319 14.24 2.76 4.69
C PHE A 319 13.19 3.57 3.91
N GLU A 320 12.00 3.75 4.49
CA GLU A 320 10.97 4.62 3.92
C GLU A 320 11.46 6.07 3.83
N VAL A 321 12.06 6.62 4.89
CA VAL A 321 12.58 8.00 4.90
C VAL A 321 13.73 8.16 3.91
N ILE A 322 14.69 7.23 3.89
CA ILE A 322 15.79 7.23 2.93
C ILE A 322 15.25 7.21 1.50
N ARG A 323 14.29 6.32 1.21
CA ARG A 323 13.62 6.23 -0.09
C ARG A 323 13.04 7.58 -0.50
N ARG A 324 12.26 8.24 0.37
CA ARG A 324 11.62 9.53 0.04
C ARG A 324 12.64 10.61 -0.25
N ARG A 325 13.73 10.69 0.51
CA ARG A 325 14.81 11.65 0.25
C ARG A 325 15.53 11.37 -1.08
N MET A 326 15.74 10.10 -1.43
CA MET A 326 16.29 9.72 -2.76
C MET A 326 15.36 10.12 -3.90
N GLN A 327 14.05 9.97 -3.71
CA GLN A 327 13.06 10.31 -4.74
C GLN A 327 13.05 11.80 -5.09
N VAL A 328 13.42 12.69 -4.15
CA VAL A 328 13.48 14.16 -4.37
C VAL A 328 14.89 14.71 -4.64
N GLY A 329 15.94 13.89 -4.55
CA GLY A 329 17.34 14.34 -4.60
C GLY A 329 17.75 15.15 -5.83
N GLY A 330 17.01 15.07 -6.94
CA GLY A 330 17.24 15.87 -8.15
C GLY A 330 16.75 17.33 -8.09
N VAL A 331 15.85 17.67 -7.17
CA VAL A 331 15.23 19.02 -7.13
C VAL A 331 16.16 20.08 -6.54
N ASN A 332 16.99 19.72 -5.55
CA ASN A 332 17.65 20.72 -4.71
C ASN A 332 19.13 20.99 -5.02
N ASN A 333 19.83 20.19 -5.84
CA ASN A 333 21.26 20.44 -6.17
C ASN A 333 21.84 19.61 -7.34
N GLY A 334 21.03 18.88 -8.11
CA GLY A 334 21.49 18.06 -9.25
C GLY A 334 22.39 16.86 -8.90
N ASN A 335 23.00 16.83 -7.72
CA ASN A 335 23.88 15.75 -7.27
C ASN A 335 23.09 14.60 -6.67
N PHE A 336 23.18 13.44 -7.31
CA PHE A 336 22.58 12.21 -6.80
C PHE A 336 23.39 11.68 -5.63
N ILE A 337 22.70 11.37 -4.54
CA ILE A 337 23.33 10.95 -3.29
C ILE A 337 22.93 9.50 -3.04
N GLY A 338 23.93 8.62 -2.92
CA GLY A 338 23.73 7.22 -2.55
C GLY A 338 23.09 7.06 -1.16
N ILE A 339 22.63 5.84 -0.87
CA ILE A 339 21.92 5.49 0.37
C ILE A 339 22.75 5.88 1.61
N GLY A 340 24.03 5.50 1.66
CA GLY A 340 24.90 5.77 2.81
C GLY A 340 25.10 7.26 3.07
N SER A 341 25.27 8.04 2.01
CA SER A 341 25.44 9.49 2.11
C SER A 341 24.14 10.20 2.55
N ILE A 342 22.97 9.73 2.12
CA ILE A 342 21.68 10.21 2.63
C ILE A 342 21.50 9.84 4.09
N SER A 343 21.82 8.60 4.49
CA SER A 343 21.76 8.17 5.89
C SER A 343 22.66 9.03 6.79
N LYS A 344 23.91 9.29 6.34
CA LYS A 344 24.84 10.19 7.04
C LYS A 344 24.29 11.62 7.13
N LYS A 345 23.63 12.12 6.07
CA LYS A 345 22.97 13.42 6.08
C LYS A 345 21.81 13.47 7.07
N ILE A 346 20.95 12.44 7.11
CA ILE A 346 19.84 12.34 8.08
C ILE A 346 20.39 12.37 9.51
N TRP A 347 21.42 11.54 9.78
CA TRP A 347 22.05 11.45 11.09
C TRP A 347 22.64 12.79 11.53
N LYS A 348 23.35 13.50 10.64
CA LYS A 348 23.88 14.84 10.95
C LYS A 348 22.82 15.91 11.18
N GLU A 349 21.67 15.82 10.49
CA GLU A 349 20.60 16.82 10.61
C GLU A 349 19.77 16.69 11.90
N ARG A 350 19.43 15.45 12.30
CA ARG A 350 18.48 15.19 13.40
C ARG A 350 18.77 13.93 14.22
N GLY A 351 19.94 13.31 14.02
CA GLY A 351 20.29 12.04 14.63
C GLY A 351 19.27 10.95 14.33
N PHE A 352 19.05 10.09 15.32
CA PHE A 352 18.13 8.95 15.23
C PHE A 352 16.68 9.37 14.92
N LYS A 353 16.18 10.45 15.55
CA LYS A 353 14.82 10.97 15.32
C LYS A 353 14.57 11.37 13.86
N GLY A 354 15.63 11.69 13.11
CA GLY A 354 15.57 12.01 11.68
C GLY A 354 15.02 10.87 10.82
N PHE A 355 15.28 9.61 11.20
CA PHE A 355 14.78 8.43 10.48
C PHE A 355 13.30 8.16 10.74
N TYR A 356 12.71 8.74 11.79
CA TYR A 356 11.32 8.52 12.21
C TYR A 356 10.40 9.73 12.00
N VAL A 357 10.85 10.70 11.22
CA VAL A 357 10.09 11.90 10.90
C VAL A 357 8.81 11.55 10.13
N GLY A 358 7.64 11.91 10.67
CA GLY A 358 6.33 11.69 10.05
C GLY A 358 5.67 10.34 10.37
N LEU A 359 6.27 9.52 11.24
CA LEU A 359 5.74 8.19 11.58
C LEU A 359 4.34 8.28 12.23
N SER A 360 4.14 9.26 13.12
CA SER A 360 2.84 9.49 13.78
C SER A 360 1.70 9.77 12.79
N ILE A 361 1.97 10.54 11.73
CA ILE A 361 1.00 10.78 10.65
C ILE A 361 0.64 9.45 9.96
N GLY A 362 1.62 8.56 9.85
CA GLY A 362 1.44 7.21 9.35
C GLY A 362 0.45 6.39 10.18
N TYR A 363 0.48 6.47 11.51
CA TYR A 363 -0.48 5.75 12.35
C TYR A 363 -1.88 6.36 12.29
N ILE A 364 -1.96 7.69 12.41
CA ILE A 364 -3.23 8.43 12.44
C ILE A 364 -4.07 8.15 11.19
N LYS A 365 -3.44 8.08 10.02
CA LYS A 365 -4.16 7.94 8.75
C LYS A 365 -4.69 6.53 8.49
N VAL A 366 -4.19 5.49 9.17
CA VAL A 366 -4.53 4.09 8.84
C VAL A 366 -6.01 3.82 9.16
N ILE A 367 -6.47 4.23 10.34
CA ILE A 367 -7.85 3.95 10.78
C ILE A 367 -8.89 4.60 9.85
N PRO A 368 -8.83 5.93 9.56
CA PRO A 368 -9.78 6.54 8.62
C PRO A 368 -9.71 5.97 7.21
N MET A 369 -8.50 5.64 6.71
CA MET A 369 -8.31 5.04 5.39
C MET A 369 -9.02 3.70 5.26
N VAL A 370 -8.82 2.82 6.24
CA VAL A 370 -9.40 1.48 6.26
C VAL A 370 -10.91 1.57 6.45
N ALA A 371 -11.40 2.37 7.40
CA ALA A 371 -12.83 2.56 7.64
C ALA A 371 -13.59 3.07 6.39
N CYS A 372 -13.03 4.09 5.73
CA CYS A 372 -13.61 4.63 4.50
C CYS A 372 -13.59 3.62 3.35
N SER A 373 -12.49 2.86 3.21
CA SER A 373 -12.37 1.87 2.14
C SER A 373 -13.39 0.74 2.33
N PHE A 374 -13.54 0.22 3.55
CA PHE A 374 -14.55 -0.80 3.85
C PHE A 374 -15.97 -0.29 3.64
N PHE A 375 -16.29 0.92 4.13
CA PHE A 375 -17.61 1.50 3.92
C PHE A 375 -17.97 1.64 2.44
N VAL A 376 -17.05 2.17 1.63
CA VAL A 376 -17.27 2.31 0.18
C VAL A 376 -17.32 0.96 -0.51
N TYR A 377 -16.53 -0.01 -0.08
CA TYR A 377 -16.56 -1.38 -0.63
C TYR A 377 -17.92 -2.04 -0.42
N GLU A 378 -18.44 -2.04 0.81
CA GLU A 378 -19.75 -2.62 1.14
C GLU A 378 -20.88 -1.91 0.40
N ARG A 379 -20.87 -0.58 0.34
CA ARG A 379 -21.88 0.19 -0.39
C ARG A 379 -21.82 -0.03 -1.91
N THR A 380 -20.62 -0.11 -2.47
CA THR A 380 -20.46 -0.37 -3.90
C THR A 380 -20.92 -1.78 -4.26
N LYS A 381 -20.63 -2.77 -3.42
CA LYS A 381 -21.15 -4.14 -3.57
C LYS A 381 -22.66 -4.19 -3.55
N TYR A 382 -23.28 -3.53 -2.57
CA TYR A 382 -24.73 -3.39 -2.48
C TYR A 382 -25.33 -2.79 -3.76
N HIS A 383 -24.76 -1.69 -4.26
CA HIS A 383 -25.23 -1.05 -5.50
C HIS A 383 -24.99 -1.88 -6.77
N LEU A 384 -23.93 -2.70 -6.81
CA LEU A 384 -23.60 -3.58 -7.93
C LEU A 384 -24.35 -4.93 -7.87
N GLY A 385 -25.11 -5.18 -6.79
CA GLY A 385 -25.86 -6.40 -6.57
C GLY A 385 -24.97 -7.63 -6.31
N ILE A 386 -23.81 -7.45 -5.67
CA ILE A 386 -22.83 -8.52 -5.37
C ILE A 386 -22.55 -8.76 -3.88
#